data_AF-A0A0L0UJB9-F1
#
_entry.id   AF-A0A0L0UJB9-F1
#
_cell.length_a   1.000
_cell.length_b   1.000
_cell.length_c   1.000
_cell.angle_alpha   90.00
_cell.angle_beta   90.00
_cell.angle_gamma   90.00
#
_symmetry.space_group_name_H-M   'P 1'
#
loop_
_entity.id
_entity.type
_entity.pdbx_description
1 polymer ?
#
loop_
_entity_poly.entity_id
_entity_poly.type
_entity_poly.pdbx_seq_one_letter_code
_entity_poly.pdbx_strand_id
1 'polypeptide(L)'
;MLQLEKLSSFMKNGTQEVLITPQHRYFLRSYSWNSLVGFNTAVKKFSKFMNSTQQPSFVLPIEEDDLYEFCFWAGGDEEKKTGHAIASSTIEKYIHAIS
;
A
#
# COMPACT_ATOMS: atom_id res chain seq x y z
N MET A 1 8.78 13.20 16.24
CA MET A 1 7.82 12.19 16.75
C MET A 1 7.15 11.56 15.53
N LEU A 2 7.00 10.23 15.49
CA LEU A 2 6.32 9.56 14.37
C LEU A 2 4.83 9.94 14.39
N GLN A 3 4.34 10.52 13.29
CA GLN A 3 2.95 10.93 13.10
C GLN A 3 2.13 9.74 12.58
N LEU A 4 1.89 8.74 13.43
CA LEU A 4 1.24 7.47 13.05
C LEU A 4 -0.16 7.68 12.45
N GLU A 5 -0.86 8.74 12.86
CA GLU A 5 -2.14 9.16 12.31
C GLU A 5 -2.09 9.44 10.80
N LYS A 6 -0.93 9.86 10.26
CA LYS A 6 -0.73 10.08 8.82
C LYS A 6 -0.48 8.78 8.05
N LEU A 7 -0.16 7.70 8.75
CA LEU A 7 0.13 6.37 8.21
C LEU A 7 -1.03 5.39 8.41
N SER A 8 -2.24 5.90 8.69
CA SER A 8 -3.40 5.09 9.09
C SER A 8 -3.79 3.98 8.10
N SER A 9 -3.52 4.12 6.81
CA SER A 9 -3.79 3.06 5.83
C SER A 9 -2.71 1.98 5.86
N PHE A 10 -1.45 2.37 6.03
CA PHE A 10 -0.32 1.44 6.14
C PHE A 10 -0.32 0.65 7.47
N MET A 11 -0.93 1.20 8.51
CA MET A 11 -0.98 0.60 9.85
C MET A 11 -2.06 -0.48 10.01
N LYS A 12 -2.80 -0.81 8.94
CA LYS A 12 -3.87 -1.81 8.91
C LYS A 12 -3.38 -3.12 8.31
N ASN A 13 -4.00 -4.22 8.71
CA ASN A 13 -3.86 -5.49 8.00
C ASN A 13 -4.89 -5.53 6.86
N GLY A 14 -4.53 -4.93 5.73
CA GLY A 14 -5.44 -4.71 4.61
C GLY A 14 -6.53 -3.72 5.00
N THR A 15 -7.76 -4.18 5.16
CA THR A 15 -8.90 -3.35 5.60
C THR A 15 -9.16 -3.42 7.10
N GLN A 16 -8.47 -4.32 7.81
CA GLN A 16 -8.67 -4.53 9.25
C GLN A 16 -7.79 -3.62 10.10
N GLU A 17 -8.39 -2.99 11.10
CA GLU A 17 -7.66 -2.24 12.13
C GLU A 17 -6.78 -3.20 12.95
N VAL A 18 -5.54 -2.80 13.19
CA VAL A 18 -4.58 -3.58 13.98
C VAL A 18 -4.11 -2.78 15.18
N LEU A 19 -3.96 -3.46 16.32
CA LEU A 19 -3.38 -2.85 17.50
C LEU A 19 -1.88 -2.54 17.27
N ILE A 20 -1.51 -1.28 17.39
CA ILE A 20 -0.12 -0.86 17.21
C ILE A 20 0.70 -1.14 18.46
N THR A 21 1.51 -2.20 18.40
CA THR A 21 2.42 -2.61 19.47
C THR A 21 3.66 -1.71 19.55
N PRO A 22 4.40 -1.73 20.67
CA PRO A 22 5.71 -1.07 20.76
C PRO A 22 6.72 -1.59 19.73
N GLN A 23 6.64 -2.86 19.34
CA GLN A 23 7.50 -3.48 18.33
C GLN A 23 7.25 -2.87 16.95
N HIS A 24 5.98 -2.67 16.55
CA HIS A 24 5.65 -1.95 15.31
C HIS A 24 6.25 -0.54 15.31
N ARG A 25 6.13 0.20 16.42
CA ARG A 25 6.73 1.53 16.56
C ARG A 25 8.25 1.52 16.44
N TYR A 26 8.92 0.50 16.98
CA TYR A 26 10.37 0.36 16.87
C TYR A 26 10.79 0.06 15.43
N PHE A 27 10.11 -0.88 14.77
CA PHE A 27 10.35 -1.22 13.36
C PHE A 27 10.13 -0.02 12.44
N LEU A 28 9.06 0.75 12.61
CA LEU A 28 8.80 1.93 11.77
C LEU A 28 9.88 3.01 11.90
N ARG A 29 10.59 3.08 13.04
CA ARG A 29 11.70 4.03 13.23
C ARG A 29 12.92 3.68 12.41
N SER A 30 13.06 2.46 11.89
CA SER A 30 14.17 2.08 11.02
C SER A 30 14.03 2.60 9.58
N TYR A 31 12.86 3.12 9.21
CA TYR A 31 12.60 3.69 7.89
C TYR A 31 12.63 5.21 7.90
N SER A 32 13.03 5.80 6.77
CA SER A 32 12.86 7.24 6.57
C SER A 32 11.37 7.62 6.55
N TRP A 33 11.04 8.81 7.04
CA TRP A 33 9.66 9.31 7.03
C TRP A 33 9.06 9.34 5.60
N ASN A 34 9.85 9.76 4.61
CA ASN A 34 9.42 9.80 3.21
C ASN A 34 9.09 8.40 2.67
N SER A 35 9.85 7.37 3.08
CA SER A 35 9.55 5.98 2.73
C SER A 35 8.21 5.55 3.31
N LEU A 36 7.96 5.83 4.59
CA LEU A 36 6.69 5.48 5.25
C LEU A 36 5.48 6.16 4.59
N VAL A 37 5.61 7.45 4.26
CA VAL A 37 4.57 8.19 3.52
C VAL A 37 4.35 7.59 2.13
N GLY A 38 5.44 7.20 1.46
CA GLY A 38 5.39 6.46 0.19
C GLY A 38 4.59 5.17 0.32
N PHE A 39 4.93 4.30 1.28
CA PHE A 39 4.21 3.05 1.55
C PHE A 39 2.73 3.28 1.85
N ASN A 40 2.38 4.28 2.66
CA ASN A 40 0.99 4.60 2.96
C ASN A 40 0.21 5.11 1.74
N THR A 41 0.85 5.92 0.88
CA THR A 41 0.26 6.37 -0.39
C THR A 41 0.00 5.18 -1.30
N ALA A 42 0.95 4.26 -1.30
CA ALA A 42 0.86 2.99 -1.94
C ALA A 42 -0.39 2.20 -1.44
N VAL A 43 -0.47 1.85 -0.16
CA VAL A 43 -1.59 1.08 0.38
C VAL A 43 -2.94 1.71 0.03
N LYS A 44 -3.06 3.04 0.08
CA LYS A 44 -4.28 3.75 -0.34
C LYS A 44 -4.66 3.51 -1.81
N LYS A 45 -3.68 3.52 -2.72
CA LYS A 45 -3.93 3.25 -4.15
C LYS A 45 -4.39 1.81 -4.38
N PHE A 46 -3.82 0.85 -3.65
CA PHE A 46 -4.25 -0.54 -3.68
C PHE A 46 -5.68 -0.71 -3.11
N SER A 47 -5.98 -0.11 -1.96
CA SER A 47 -7.35 -0.13 -1.42
C SER A 47 -8.38 0.47 -2.40
N LYS A 48 -8.00 1.49 -3.17
CA LYS A 48 -8.87 2.06 -4.21
C LYS A 48 -9.12 1.06 -5.35
N PHE A 49 -8.11 0.31 -5.76
CA PHE A 49 -8.25 -0.77 -6.74
C PHE A 49 -9.21 -1.85 -6.25
N MET A 50 -9.00 -2.38 -5.03
CA MET A 50 -9.86 -3.42 -4.44
C MET A 50 -11.33 -2.97 -4.31
N ASN A 51 -11.55 -1.69 -3.97
CA ASN A 51 -12.89 -1.10 -3.96
C ASN A 51 -13.52 -1.02 -5.36
N SER A 52 -12.72 -0.85 -6.42
CA SER A 52 -13.22 -0.77 -7.80
C SER A 52 -13.53 -2.15 -8.40
N THR A 53 -12.92 -3.21 -7.89
CA THR A 53 -13.12 -4.61 -8.33
C THR A 53 -14.14 -5.39 -7.50
N GLN A 54 -14.95 -4.69 -6.67
CA GLN A 54 -15.98 -5.25 -5.78
C GLN A 54 -15.47 -6.16 -4.65
N GLN A 55 -14.19 -6.08 -4.29
CA GLN A 55 -13.63 -6.71 -3.07
C GLN A 55 -13.24 -5.64 -2.03
N PRO A 56 -14.21 -4.98 -1.36
CA PRO A 56 -13.92 -3.88 -0.44
C PRO A 56 -13.27 -4.33 0.88
N SER A 57 -13.13 -5.63 1.12
CA SER A 57 -12.51 -6.18 2.33
C SER A 57 -11.46 -7.21 1.96
N PHE A 58 -10.21 -6.97 2.39
CA PHE A 58 -9.09 -7.88 2.17
C PHE A 58 -8.16 -7.85 3.39
N VAL A 59 -7.38 -8.92 3.56
CA VAL A 59 -6.33 -9.04 4.57
C VAL A 59 -5.01 -9.31 3.88
N LEU A 60 -3.89 -9.07 4.58
CA LEU A 60 -2.56 -9.41 4.09
C LEU A 60 -2.16 -10.83 4.56
N PRO A 61 -1.31 -11.54 3.80
CA PRO A 61 -0.80 -11.17 2.48
C PRO A 61 -1.92 -11.24 1.41
N ILE A 62 -1.82 -10.37 0.40
CA ILE A 62 -2.72 -10.38 -0.75
C ILE A 62 -2.39 -11.56 -1.68
N GLU A 63 -3.38 -12.03 -2.43
CA GLU A 63 -3.15 -13.09 -3.42
C GLU A 63 -2.31 -12.56 -4.59
N GLU A 64 -1.58 -13.47 -5.24
CA GLU A 64 -0.71 -13.14 -6.36
C GLU A 64 -1.51 -12.57 -7.56
N ASP A 65 -2.70 -13.12 -7.81
CA ASP A 65 -3.60 -12.65 -8.86
C ASP A 65 -4.08 -11.21 -8.60
N ASP A 66 -4.47 -10.87 -7.36
CA ASP A 66 -4.84 -9.49 -6.97
C ASP A 66 -3.69 -8.51 -7.20
N LEU A 67 -2.45 -8.94 -6.97
CA LEU A 67 -1.27 -8.13 -7.22
C LEU A 67 -1.04 -7.90 -8.73
N TYR A 68 -1.20 -8.93 -9.56
CA TYR A 68 -1.08 -8.80 -11.01
C TYR A 68 -2.19 -7.91 -11.59
N GLU A 69 -3.44 -8.11 -11.17
CA GLU A 69 -4.56 -7.27 -11.59
C GLU A 69 -4.38 -5.83 -11.13
N PHE A 70 -3.88 -5.60 -9.91
CA PHE A 70 -3.54 -4.26 -9.46
C PHE A 70 -2.46 -3.63 -10.33
N CYS A 71 -1.41 -4.36 -10.68
CA CYS A 71 -0.34 -3.86 -11.55
C CYS A 71 -0.88 -3.50 -12.94
N PHE A 72 -1.74 -4.35 -13.50
CA PHE A 72 -2.41 -4.09 -14.76
C PHE A 72 -3.31 -2.86 -14.67
N TRP A 73 -4.16 -2.76 -13.65
CA TRP A 73 -5.03 -1.61 -13.40
C TRP A 73 -4.25 -0.32 -13.19
N ALA A 74 -3.13 -0.39 -12.48
CA ALA A 74 -2.24 0.73 -12.22
C ALA A 74 -1.44 1.17 -13.47
N GLY A 75 -1.18 0.23 -14.38
CA GLY A 75 -0.51 0.46 -15.66
C GLY A 75 -1.45 0.87 -16.80
N GLY A 76 -2.74 0.52 -16.72
CA GLY A 76 -3.77 0.69 -17.74
C GLY A 76 -4.26 2.13 -17.98
N ASP A 77 -3.53 3.15 -17.54
CA ASP A 77 -3.80 4.55 -17.87
C ASP A 77 -3.26 4.92 -19.28
N GLU A 78 -3.21 3.97 -20.23
CA GLU A 78 -2.79 4.24 -21.62
C GLU A 78 -3.82 5.08 -22.39
N GLU A 79 -5.11 5.07 -22.00
CA GLU A 79 -6.13 5.94 -22.58
C GLU A 79 -6.18 7.35 -21.96
N LYS A 80 -5.47 7.60 -20.84
CA LYS A 80 -5.31 8.94 -20.28
C LYS A 80 -3.85 9.34 -20.32
N LYS A 81 -3.53 10.24 -21.24
CA LYS A 81 -2.26 10.99 -21.32
C LYS A 81 -2.02 11.86 -20.06
N THR A 82 -1.88 11.25 -18.89
CA THR A 82 -1.55 11.91 -17.61
C THR A 82 -0.51 11.13 -16.82
N GLY A 83 0.55 10.67 -17.49
CA GLY A 83 1.94 10.84 -17.03
C GLY A 83 2.36 10.32 -15.65
N HIS A 84 1.72 9.29 -15.07
CA HIS A 84 2.20 8.68 -13.81
C HIS A 84 2.05 7.16 -13.82
N ALA A 85 2.72 6.51 -14.77
CA ALA A 85 3.01 5.08 -14.68
C ALA A 85 3.68 4.81 -13.32
N ILE A 86 3.13 3.86 -12.54
CA ILE A 86 3.76 3.49 -11.27
C ILE A 86 5.10 2.83 -11.61
N ALA A 87 6.21 3.44 -11.19
CA ALA A 87 7.53 2.82 -11.34
C ALA A 87 7.57 1.47 -10.62
N SER A 88 8.18 0.44 -11.24
CA SER A 88 8.38 -0.89 -10.63
C SER A 88 9.01 -0.83 -9.24
N SER A 89 9.84 0.18 -8.97
CA SER A 89 10.43 0.45 -7.65
C SER A 89 9.41 0.81 -6.56
N THR A 90 8.22 1.26 -6.94
CA THR A 90 7.10 1.45 -6.02
C THR A 90 6.43 0.11 -5.71
N ILE A 91 6.34 -0.79 -6.68
CA ILE A 91 5.76 -2.14 -6.53
C ILE A 91 6.68 -3.04 -5.67
N GLU A 92 8.00 -3.03 -5.91
CA GLU A 92 8.99 -3.68 -5.03
C GLU A 92 8.84 -3.23 -3.57
N LYS A 93 8.61 -1.94 -3.36
CA LYS A 93 8.37 -1.35 -2.05
C LYS A 93 7.09 -1.86 -1.39
N TYR A 94 6.04 -2.18 -2.15
CA TYR A 94 4.85 -2.83 -1.59
C TYR A 94 5.14 -4.27 -1.18
N ILE A 95 5.79 -5.03 -2.05
CA ILE A 95 6.10 -6.44 -1.78
C ILE A 95 6.94 -6.54 -0.50
N HIS A 96 7.96 -5.69 -0.35
CA HIS A 96 8.77 -5.64 0.86
C HIS A 96 8.05 -5.12 2.12
N ALA A 97 6.96 -4.38 1.97
CA ALA A 97 6.21 -3.83 3.10
C ALA A 97 5.07 -4.75 3.56
N ILE A 98 4.63 -5.67 2.71
CA ILE A 98 3.55 -6.63 2.96
C ILE A 98 4.10 -8.02 3.33
N SER A 99 5.31 -8.37 2.86
CA SER A 99 6.03 -9.61 3.17
C SER A 99 6.81 -9.57 4.49
#